data_AF-A0A0K2UHI8-F1
#
_entry.id   AF-A0A0K2UHI8-F1
#
_cell.length_a   1.000
_cell.length_b   1.000
_cell.length_c   1.000
_cell.angle_alpha   90.00
_cell.angle_beta   90.00
_cell.angle_gamma   90.00
#
_symmetry.space_group_name_H-M   'P 1'
#
loop_
_entity.id
_entity.type
_entity.pdbx_description
1 polymer ?
#
loop_
_entity_poly.entity_id
_entity_poly.type
_entity_poly.pdbx_seq_one_letter_code
_entity_poly.pdbx_strand_id
1 'polypeptide(L)'
;GTLLKAVEYYYHHFDVFRDYLNSLDQDLTATRWAQEVINNDSKQEEIVFIHENLRQILLAITALEEECLSFYYCRKSDSRFEEEPFKARN
;
A
#
# COMPACT_ATOMS: atom_id res chain seq x y z
N GLY A 1 7.02 0.95 5.46
CA GLY A 1 6.11 0.79 6.62
C GLY A 1 5.12 -0.36 6.45
N THR A 2 4.35 -0.68 7.50
CA THR A 2 3.33 -1.76 7.54
C THR A 2 2.25 -1.61 6.46
N LEU A 3 1.91 -0.37 6.08
CA LEU A 3 0.92 -0.07 5.05
C LEU A 3 1.36 -0.50 3.64
N LEU A 4 2.64 -0.30 3.29
CA LEU A 4 3.18 -0.74 1.99
C LEU A 4 3.03 -2.25 1.81
N LYS A 5 3.41 -3.01 2.85
CA LYS A 5 3.27 -4.47 2.86
C LYS A 5 1.81 -4.91 2.74
N ALA A 6 0.87 -4.16 3.33
CA ALA A 6 -0.55 -4.45 3.20
C ALA A 6 -1.06 -4.23 1.77
N VAL A 7 -0.65 -3.14 1.10
CA VAL A 7 -1.00 -2.88 -0.30
C VAL A 7 -0.47 -3.98 -1.22
N GLU A 8 0.81 -4.35 -1.06
CA GLU A 8 1.42 -5.45 -1.81
C GLU A 8 0.70 -6.78 -1.57
N TYR A 9 0.33 -7.06 -0.31
CA TYR A 9 -0.42 -8.26 0.06
C TYR A 9 -1.77 -8.34 -0.67
N TYR A 10 -2.58 -7.28 -0.62
CA TYR A 10 -3.91 -7.30 -1.26
C TYR A 10 -3.83 -7.37 -2.78
N TYR A 11 -2.86 -6.68 -3.39
CA TYR A 11 -2.65 -6.75 -4.82
C TYR A 11 -2.25 -8.16 -5.27
N HIS A 12 -1.32 -8.80 -4.54
CA HIS A 12 -0.96 -10.19 -4.82
C HIS A 12 -2.13 -11.16 -4.66
N HIS A 13 -2.97 -10.97 -3.64
CA HIS A 13 -4.16 -11.81 -3.43
C HIS A 13 -5.18 -11.67 -4.57
N PHE A 14 -5.28 -10.49 -5.17
CA PHE A 14 -6.11 -10.29 -6.36
C PHE A 14 -5.63 -11.13 -7.54
N ASP A 15 -4.32 -11.15 -7.81
CA ASP A 15 -3.73 -11.98 -8.87
C ASP A 15 -3.98 -13.48 -8.61
N VAL A 16 -3.76 -13.95 -7.37
CA VAL A 16 -4.02 -15.35 -6.99
C VAL A 16 -5.49 -15.71 -7.16
N PHE A 17 -6.41 -14.83 -6.77
CA PHE A 17 -7.85 -15.06 -6.92
C PHE A 17 -8.26 -15.11 -8.40
N ARG A 18 -7.65 -14.28 -9.25
CA ARG A 18 -7.84 -14.33 -10.70
C ARG A 18 -7.36 -15.65 -11.27
N ASP A 19 -6.17 -16.09 -10.92
CA ASP A 19 -5.61 -17.36 -11.42
C ASP A 19 -6.47 -18.55 -10.99
N TYR A 20 -6.96 -18.53 -9.74
CA TYR A 20 -7.91 -19.53 -9.26
C TYR A 20 -9.20 -19.53 -10.08
N LEU A 21 -9.83 -18.37 -10.28
CA LEU A 21 -11.06 -18.29 -11.08
C LEU A 21 -10.85 -18.77 -12.52
N ASN A 22 -9.69 -18.47 -13.12
CA ASN A 22 -9.34 -18.90 -14.47
C ASN A 22 -9.02 -20.40 -14.56
N SER A 23 -8.72 -21.06 -13.44
CA SER A 23 -8.53 -22.51 -13.39
C SER A 23 -9.83 -23.32 -13.31
N LEU A 24 -10.96 -22.67 -13.03
CA LEU A 24 -12.25 -23.32 -12.90
C LEU A 24 -12.87 -23.65 -14.26
N ASP A 25 -13.54 -24.80 -14.34
CA ASP A 25 -14.25 -25.22 -15.54
C ASP A 25 -15.47 -24.31 -15.80
N GLN A 26 -15.72 -24.01 -17.08
CA GLN A 26 -16.72 -23.04 -17.53
C GLN A 26 -18.15 -23.59 -17.58
N ASP A 27 -18.37 -24.79 -17.08
CA ASP A 27 -19.67 -25.47 -17.11
C ASP A 27 -20.77 -24.70 -16.37
N LEU A 28 -20.41 -23.84 -15.43
CA LEU A 28 -21.34 -22.98 -14.70
C LEU A 28 -21.34 -21.55 -15.25
N THR A 29 -22.53 -21.02 -15.54
CA THR A 29 -22.75 -19.63 -15.95
C THR A 29 -22.13 -18.63 -14.97
N ALA A 30 -22.19 -18.91 -13.67
CA ALA A 30 -21.59 -18.07 -12.64
C ALA A 30 -20.05 -18.00 -12.75
N THR A 31 -19.40 -19.12 -13.09
CA THR A 31 -17.95 -19.17 -13.31
C THR A 31 -17.56 -18.33 -14.52
N ARG A 32 -18.29 -18.45 -15.63
CA ARG A 32 -18.06 -17.63 -16.83
C ARG A 32 -18.19 -16.15 -16.55
N TRP A 33 -19.25 -15.74 -15.87
CA TRP A 33 -19.45 -14.34 -15.52
C TRP A 33 -18.36 -13.81 -14.58
N ALA A 34 -17.95 -14.60 -13.59
CA ALA A 34 -16.83 -14.23 -12.72
C ALA A 34 -15.52 -14.07 -13.49
N GLN A 35 -15.22 -14.98 -14.44
CA GLN A 35 -14.06 -14.90 -15.32
C GLN A 35 -14.12 -13.65 -16.23
N GLU A 36 -15.26 -13.32 -16.83
CA GLU A 36 -15.43 -12.11 -17.64
C GLU A 36 -15.21 -10.83 -16.82
N VAL A 37 -15.71 -10.78 -15.59
CA VAL A 37 -15.57 -9.61 -14.73
C VAL A 37 -14.11 -9.42 -14.29
N ILE A 38 -13.42 -10.50 -13.92
CA ILE A 38 -12.03 -10.41 -13.42
C ILE A 38 -10.99 -10.27 -14.53
N ASN A 39 -11.30 -10.72 -15.74
CA ASN A 39 -10.46 -10.55 -16.93
C ASN A 39 -10.84 -9.31 -17.76
N ASN A 40 -11.63 -8.39 -17.19
CA ASN A 40 -11.93 -7.14 -17.87
C ASN A 40 -10.67 -6.24 -17.91
N ASP A 41 -10.07 -6.09 -19.09
CA ASP A 41 -8.81 -5.35 -19.30
C ASP A 41 -8.86 -3.93 -18.72
N SER A 42 -9.96 -3.19 -18.92
CA SER A 42 -10.10 -1.83 -18.40
C SER A 42 -10.06 -1.78 -16.87
N LYS A 43 -10.68 -2.76 -16.19
CA LYS A 43 -10.62 -2.85 -14.73
C LYS A 43 -9.22 -3.27 -14.25
N GLN A 44 -8.53 -4.12 -15.01
CA GLN A 44 -7.18 -4.53 -14.67
C GLN A 44 -6.20 -3.35 -14.76
N GLU A 45 -6.30 -2.56 -15.83
CA GLU A 45 -5.50 -1.33 -15.98
C GLU A 45 -5.75 -0.35 -14.83
N GLU A 46 -7.01 -0.18 -14.41
CA GLU A 46 -7.36 0.69 -13.27
C GLU A 46 -6.76 0.17 -11.96
N ILE A 47 -6.83 -1.14 -11.70
CA ILE A 47 -6.24 -1.78 -10.51
C ILE A 47 -4.72 -1.61 -10.49
N VAL A 48 -4.04 -1.83 -11.62
CA VAL A 48 -2.59 -1.63 -11.77
C VAL A 48 -2.23 -0.18 -11.51
N PHE A 49 -2.98 0.76 -12.09
CA PHE A 49 -2.76 2.19 -11.91
C PHE A 49 -2.91 2.61 -10.44
N ILE A 50 -3.98 2.18 -9.77
CA ILE A 50 -4.21 2.47 -8.35
C ILE A 50 -3.09 1.88 -7.49
N HIS A 51 -2.69 0.63 -7.76
CA HIS A 51 -1.63 -0.04 -7.03
C HIS A 51 -0.29 0.70 -7.13
N GLU A 52 0.14 1.09 -8.34
CA GLU A 52 1.43 1.79 -8.51
C GLU A 52 1.41 3.16 -7.82
N ASN A 53 0.32 3.92 -7.93
CA ASN A 53 0.20 5.21 -7.24
C ASN A 53 0.25 5.05 -5.72
N LEU A 54 -0.47 4.08 -5.16
CA LEU A 54 -0.44 3.79 -3.73
C LEU A 54 0.96 3.37 -3.28
N ARG A 55 1.65 2.54 -4.07
CA ARG A 55 3.02 2.11 -3.78
C ARG A 55 3.97 3.29 -3.69
N GLN A 56 3.94 4.19 -4.67
CA GLN A 56 4.78 5.38 -4.70
C GLN A 56 4.52 6.32 -3.51
N ILE A 57 3.25 6.57 -3.19
CA ILE A 57 2.86 7.40 -2.03
C ILE A 57 3.39 6.78 -0.73
N LEU A 58 3.22 5.47 -0.54
CA LEU A 58 3.63 4.80 0.69
C LEU A 58 5.14 4.68 0.84
N LEU A 59 5.88 4.57 -0.27
CA LEU A 59 7.35 4.67 -0.27
C LEU A 59 7.80 6.06 0.17
N ALA A 60 7.20 7.12 -0.37
CA ALA A 60 7.51 8.49 0.02
C ALA A 60 7.21 8.75 1.50
N ILE A 61 6.05 8.29 2.00
CA ILE A 61 5.71 8.37 3.42
C ILE A 61 6.73 7.63 4.28
N THR A 62 7.08 6.39 3.89
CA THR A 62 8.07 5.59 4.63
C THR A 62 9.42 6.31 4.72
N ALA A 63 9.89 6.90 3.61
CA ALA A 63 11.14 7.66 3.61
C ALA A 63 11.08 8.89 4.52
N LEU A 64 9.97 9.64 4.49
CA LEU A 64 9.76 10.80 5.38
C LEU A 64 9.70 10.39 6.86
N GLU A 65 9.08 9.24 7.18
CA GLU A 65 9.06 8.69 8.54
C GLU A 65 10.47 8.35 9.03
N GLU A 66 11.29 7.71 8.18
CA GLU A 66 12.68 7.37 8.48
C GLU A 66 13.55 8.61 8.70
N GLU A 67 13.41 9.63 7.85
CA GLU A 67 14.08 10.91 8.00
C GLU A 67 13.68 11.61 9.31
N CYS A 68 12.38 11.69 9.61
CA CYS A 68 11.89 12.29 10.85
C CYS A 68 12.41 11.58 12.09
N LEU A 69 12.44 10.24 12.09
CA LEU A 69 13.02 9.46 13.18
C LEU A 69 14.51 9.73 13.33
N SER A 70 15.26 9.77 12.23
CA SER A 70 16.68 10.12 12.23
C SER A 70 16.93 11.51 12.85
N PHE A 71 16.16 12.52 12.44
CA PHE A 71 16.23 13.86 13.02
C PHE A 71 15.90 13.87 14.51
N TYR A 72 14.86 13.14 14.93
CA TYR A 72 14.47 13.04 16.34
C TYR A 72 15.59 12.44 17.19
N TYR A 73 16.19 11.33 16.76
CA TYR A 73 17.29 10.69 17.49
C TYR A 73 18.55 11.56 17.53
N CYS A 74 18.90 12.21 16.41
CA CYS A 74 20.01 13.16 16.35
C CYS A 74 19.81 14.29 17.36
N ARG A 75 18.63 14.92 17.38
CA ARG A 75 18.27 15.98 18.33
C ARG A 75 18.31 15.50 19.79
N LYS A 76 17.81 14.31 20.09
CA LYS A 76 17.80 13.74 21.44
C LYS A 76 19.20 13.38 21.94
N SER A 77 20.11 13.01 21.04
CA SER A 77 21.50 12.68 21.37
C SER A 77 22.39 13.91 21.60
N ASP A 78 21.97 15.08 21.14
CA ASP A 78 22.70 16.34 21.36
C ASP A 78 22.25 16.93 22.72
N SER A 79 23.02 16.67 23.77
CA SER A 79 22.75 17.05 25.18
C SER A 79 22.64 18.55 25.44
N ARG A 80 22.70 19.38 24.40
CA ARG A 80 22.49 20.84 24.43
C ARG A 80 21.03 21.24 24.29
N PHE A 81 20.15 20.33 23.90
CA PHE A 81 18.72 20.55 23.80
C PHE A 81 17.99 19.86 24.97
N GLU A 82 18.19 20.35 26.20
CA GLU A 82 17.21 20.08 27.25
C GLU A 82 15.86 20.68 26.81
N GLU A 83 14.79 19.90 26.92
CA GLU A 83 13.45 20.24 26.45
C GLU A 83 12.96 21.58 27.05
N GLU A 84 12.93 22.64 26.24
CA GLU A 84 12.03 23.75 26.57
C GLU A 84 10.58 23.25 26.35
N PRO A 85 9.73 23.24 27.39
CA PRO A 85 8.35 22.81 27.23
C PRO A 85 7.67 23.74 26.23
N PHE A 86 7.11 23.15 25.18
CA PHE A 86 6.31 23.83 24.17
C PHE A 86 5.24 24.69 24.86
N LYS A 87 5.47 26.00 24.96
CA LYS A 87 4.44 26.93 25.41
C LYS A 87 3.46 27.13 24.27
N ALA A 88 2.33 26.44 24.32
CA ALA A 88 1.16 26.78 23.54
C ALA A 88 0.81 28.24 23.85
N ARG A 89 0.95 29.12 22.85
CA ARG A 89 0.43 30.49 22.93
C ARG A 89 -1.07 30.40 22.71
N ASN A 90 -1.83 30.74 23.76
CA ASN A 90 -3.26 31.05 23.69
C ASN A 90 -3.51 32.28 22.80
#